data_AF-A0A917U2V1-F1
#
_entry.id   AF-A0A917U2V1-F1
#
_cell.length_a   1.000
_cell.length_b   1.000
_cell.length_c   1.000
_cell.angle_alpha   90.00
_cell.angle_beta   90.00
_cell.angle_gamma   90.00
#
_symmetry.space_group_name_H-M   'P 1'
#
loop_
_entity.id
_entity.type
_entity.pdbx_description
1 polymer ?
#
loop_
_entity_poly.entity_id
_entity_poly.type
_entity_poly.pdbx_seq_one_letter_code
_entity_poly.pdbx_strand_id
1 'polypeptide(L)'
;MVRRVRRLAAVALGGVAAMLLTLVFAEPAKATPKPKPPAGVDITGHGLAEPLRLRADSHPEHVNAVIEQVNFRELVRQSTKPKAAELGPKYTVVVLAGDVPKQTYDLYPTATGGPRIHRPAKQPDGRKVNAAWFLGRINMSETLRTAGVPLERTIEAISGGTGGGERIIPEDALNPAQDINEAFGELRRLLLLNIAVMLVITFGLAGIALLIRRRTR
;
A
#
# COMPACT_ATOMS: atom_id res chain seq x y z
N MET A 1 -22.31 16.27 56.91
CA MET A 1 -21.25 15.77 56.01
C MET A 1 -21.70 15.45 54.58
N VAL A 2 -22.95 15.03 54.33
CA VAL A 2 -23.45 14.58 53.01
C VAL A 2 -23.44 15.66 51.89
N ARG A 3 -23.57 16.95 52.24
CA ARG A 3 -23.55 18.06 51.27
C ARG A 3 -22.15 18.36 50.69
N ARG A 4 -21.07 18.10 51.43
CA ARG A 4 -19.69 18.30 50.92
C ARG A 4 -19.29 17.21 49.93
N VAL A 5 -19.71 15.97 50.17
CA VAL A 5 -19.43 14.84 49.27
C VAL A 5 -20.18 14.96 47.93
N ARG A 6 -21.42 15.48 47.95
CA ARG A 6 -22.19 15.79 46.72
C ARG A 6 -21.55 16.88 45.86
N ARG A 7 -20.95 17.91 46.47
CA ARG A 7 -20.26 18.98 45.73
C ARG A 7 -18.92 18.50 45.15
N LEU A 8 -18.18 17.67 45.88
CA LEU A 8 -16.94 17.07 45.37
C LEU A 8 -17.17 16.10 44.21
N ALA A 9 -18.26 15.31 44.25
CA ALA A 9 -18.64 14.43 43.15
C ALA A 9 -19.04 15.21 41.87
N ALA A 10 -19.72 16.35 42.02
CA ALA A 10 -20.08 17.21 40.89
C ALA A 10 -18.86 17.88 40.24
N VAL A 11 -17.87 18.28 41.04
CA VAL A 11 -16.60 18.86 40.53
C VAL A 11 -15.73 17.80 39.86
N ALA A 12 -15.70 16.57 40.37
CA ALA A 12 -14.98 15.45 39.74
C ALA A 12 -15.60 15.03 38.40
N LEU A 13 -16.94 15.03 38.28
CA LEU A 13 -17.63 14.75 37.01
C LEU A 13 -17.47 15.88 35.98
N GLY A 14 -17.41 17.14 36.40
CA GLY A 14 -17.13 18.27 35.51
C GLY A 14 -15.69 18.28 34.97
N GLY A 15 -14.72 17.89 35.80
CA GLY A 15 -13.30 17.81 35.40
C GLY A 15 -13.03 16.73 34.35
N VAL A 16 -13.68 15.57 34.46
CA VAL A 16 -13.53 14.47 33.49
C VAL A 16 -14.18 14.80 32.14
N ALA A 17 -15.33 15.49 32.15
CA ALA A 17 -15.99 15.92 30.91
C ALA A 17 -15.17 16.97 30.15
N ALA A 18 -14.50 17.89 30.85
CA ALA A 18 -13.62 18.89 30.22
C ALA A 18 -12.34 18.27 29.64
N MET A 19 -11.76 17.26 30.33
CA MET A 19 -10.54 16.57 29.85
C MET A 19 -10.82 15.70 28.61
N LEU A 20 -12.01 15.10 28.51
CA LEU A 20 -12.44 14.33 27.35
C LEU A 20 -12.68 15.21 26.11
N LEU A 21 -13.16 16.45 26.28
CA LEU A 21 -13.34 17.39 25.17
C LEU A 21 -12.02 17.92 24.61
N THR A 22 -10.95 18.01 25.40
CA THR A 22 -9.62 18.41 24.91
C THR A 22 -8.91 17.33 24.10
N LEU A 23 -9.28 16.05 24.28
CA LEU A 23 -8.73 14.92 23.52
C LEU A 23 -9.42 14.70 22.15
N VAL A 24 -10.60 15.30 21.94
CA VAL A 24 -11.36 15.16 20.68
C VAL A 24 -10.88 16.14 19.58
N PHE A 25 -10.20 17.22 19.96
CA PHE A 25 -9.71 18.25 19.02
C PHE A 25 -8.18 18.30 18.88
N ALA A 26 -7.44 17.43 19.56
CA ALA A 26 -6.04 17.23 19.25
C ALA A 26 -5.94 16.40 17.97
N GLU A 27 -5.99 17.07 16.81
CA GLU A 27 -5.54 16.45 15.56
C GLU A 27 -4.12 15.93 15.81
N PRO A 28 -3.86 14.62 15.62
CA PRO A 28 -2.50 14.13 15.70
C PRO A 28 -1.72 14.91 14.65
N ALA A 29 -0.69 15.64 15.09
CA ALA A 29 0.27 16.26 14.20
C ALA A 29 0.82 15.14 13.31
N LYS A 30 0.27 15.03 12.09
CA LYS A 30 0.73 14.11 11.07
C LYS A 30 2.13 14.57 10.75
N ALA A 31 3.13 13.88 11.31
CA ALA A 31 4.50 14.02 10.88
C ALA A 31 4.49 13.83 9.36
N THR A 32 4.72 14.91 8.62
CA THR A 32 4.83 14.89 7.17
C THR A 32 5.90 13.85 6.85
N PRO A 33 5.57 12.76 6.13
CA PRO A 33 6.56 11.77 5.78
C PRO A 33 7.69 12.49 5.06
N LYS A 34 8.92 12.40 5.58
CA LYS A 34 10.09 12.95 4.88
C LYS A 34 10.04 12.46 3.43
N PRO A 35 10.27 13.35 2.44
CA PRO A 35 10.27 12.94 1.04
C PRO A 35 11.21 11.74 0.89
N LYS A 36 10.65 10.59 0.53
CA LYS A 36 11.49 9.43 0.20
C LYS A 36 12.30 9.83 -1.03
N PRO A 37 13.60 9.52 -1.08
CA PRO A 37 14.38 9.79 -2.28
C PRO A 37 13.71 9.11 -3.48
N PRO A 38 13.63 9.78 -4.63
CA PRO A 38 12.91 9.30 -5.79
C PRO A 38 13.43 7.91 -6.18
N ALA A 39 12.51 6.98 -6.42
CA ALA A 39 12.89 5.64 -6.84
C ALA A 39 13.42 5.66 -8.28
N GLY A 40 14.28 4.71 -8.61
CA GLY A 40 14.80 4.53 -9.96
C GLY A 40 14.82 3.07 -10.33
N VAL A 41 14.88 2.79 -11.62
CA VAL A 41 15.03 1.44 -12.15
C VAL A 41 16.05 1.46 -13.27
N ASP A 42 17.04 0.58 -13.20
CA ASP A 42 17.95 0.30 -14.31
C ASP A 42 17.62 -1.07 -14.89
N ILE A 43 17.35 -1.13 -16.19
CA ILE A 43 17.00 -2.35 -16.92
C ILE A 43 18.10 -2.68 -17.92
N THR A 44 18.57 -3.92 -17.88
CA THR A 44 19.54 -4.47 -18.83
C THR A 44 18.99 -5.76 -19.39
N GLY A 45 19.34 -6.13 -20.62
CA GLY A 45 18.85 -7.38 -21.18
C GLY A 45 19.02 -7.47 -22.69
N HIS A 46 18.33 -8.45 -23.25
CA HIS A 46 18.38 -8.74 -24.69
C HIS A 46 17.89 -7.53 -25.52
N GLY A 47 18.58 -7.23 -26.61
CA GLY A 47 18.23 -6.11 -27.51
C GLY A 47 18.56 -4.70 -27.00
N LEU A 48 19.00 -4.53 -25.76
CA LEU A 48 19.43 -3.24 -25.21
C LEU A 48 20.95 -3.08 -25.35
N ALA A 49 21.39 -2.09 -26.12
CA ALA A 49 22.81 -1.77 -26.28
C ALA A 49 23.39 -1.11 -25.01
N GLU A 50 22.60 -0.27 -24.34
CA GLU A 50 22.94 0.38 -23.08
C GLU A 50 21.85 0.09 -22.03
N PRO A 51 22.19 0.13 -20.72
CA PRO A 51 21.20 0.02 -19.65
C PRO A 51 20.14 1.11 -19.79
N LEU A 52 18.88 0.71 -19.86
CA LEU A 52 17.74 1.63 -19.83
C LEU A 52 17.58 2.15 -18.41
N ARG A 53 17.80 3.45 -18.21
CA ARG A 53 17.75 4.11 -16.90
C ARG A 53 16.47 4.90 -16.76
N LEU A 54 15.59 4.45 -15.89
CA LEU A 54 14.33 5.12 -15.57
C LEU A 54 14.45 5.75 -14.18
N ARG A 55 13.97 6.99 -14.03
CA ARG A 55 14.01 7.74 -12.78
C ARG A 55 12.63 8.31 -12.51
N ALA A 56 12.17 8.26 -11.25
CA ALA A 56 10.83 8.72 -10.89
C ALA A 56 10.61 10.21 -11.18
N ASP A 57 11.68 11.02 -11.20
CA ASP A 57 11.59 12.45 -11.49
C ASP A 57 11.21 12.75 -12.96
N SER A 58 11.51 11.82 -13.88
CA SER A 58 11.26 11.99 -15.32
C SER A 58 10.14 11.08 -15.82
N HIS A 59 10.08 9.84 -15.34
CA HIS A 59 9.15 8.81 -15.80
C HIS A 59 8.51 8.10 -14.60
N PRO A 60 7.75 8.81 -13.75
CA PRO A 60 7.20 8.25 -12.51
C PRO A 60 6.31 7.04 -12.78
N GLU A 61 5.45 7.11 -13.79
CA GLU A 61 4.52 6.03 -14.15
C GLU A 61 5.26 4.74 -14.57
N HIS A 62 6.28 4.85 -15.43
CA HIS A 62 7.04 3.69 -15.88
C HIS A 62 7.87 3.08 -14.73
N VAL A 63 8.45 3.91 -13.87
CA VAL A 63 9.19 3.44 -12.69
C VAL A 63 8.27 2.67 -11.76
N ASN A 64 7.10 3.22 -11.44
CA ASN A 64 6.12 2.56 -10.57
C ASN A 64 5.64 1.25 -11.18
N ALA A 65 5.26 1.26 -12.46
CA ALA A 65 4.80 0.05 -13.15
C ALA A 65 5.85 -1.07 -13.12
N VAL A 66 7.13 -0.76 -13.37
CA VAL A 66 8.20 -1.77 -13.32
C VAL A 66 8.48 -2.25 -11.88
N ILE A 67 8.41 -1.36 -10.88
CA ILE A 67 8.56 -1.74 -9.47
C ILE A 67 7.43 -2.68 -9.03
N GLU A 68 6.19 -2.43 -9.47
CA GLU A 68 5.04 -3.30 -9.19
C GLU A 68 5.21 -4.71 -9.77
N GLN A 69 5.87 -4.85 -10.92
CA GLN A 69 6.18 -6.15 -11.51
C GLN A 69 7.08 -6.98 -10.58
N VAL A 70 8.03 -6.35 -9.89
CA VAL A 70 9.05 -7.04 -9.06
C VAL A 70 8.76 -7.03 -7.57
N ASN A 71 7.61 -6.47 -7.15
CA ASN A 71 7.22 -6.43 -5.75
C ASN A 71 6.89 -7.83 -5.22
N PHE A 72 7.91 -8.53 -4.72
CA PHE A 72 7.83 -9.93 -4.28
C PHE A 72 6.80 -10.21 -3.19
N ARG A 73 6.32 -9.21 -2.46
CA ARG A 73 5.26 -9.40 -1.45
C ARG A 73 3.93 -9.77 -2.08
N GLU A 74 3.72 -9.36 -3.33
CA GLU A 74 2.52 -9.64 -4.11
C GLU A 74 2.72 -10.79 -5.08
N LEU A 75 3.95 -11.33 -5.17
CA LEU A 75 4.27 -12.41 -6.10
C LEU A 75 4.11 -13.78 -5.44
N VAL A 76 3.57 -14.72 -6.22
CA VAL A 76 3.46 -16.12 -5.80
C VAL A 76 4.81 -16.81 -5.97
N ARG A 77 5.39 -17.26 -4.86
CA ARG A 77 6.67 -18.00 -4.85
C ARG A 77 6.48 -19.39 -5.46
N GLN A 78 7.42 -19.79 -6.31
CA GLN A 78 7.49 -21.14 -6.87
C GLN A 78 8.40 -22.03 -6.02
N SER A 79 8.01 -23.29 -5.88
CA SER A 79 8.77 -24.32 -5.18
C SER A 79 9.98 -24.81 -5.99
N THR A 80 9.85 -24.84 -7.32
CA THR A 80 10.87 -25.35 -8.24
C THR A 80 11.33 -24.29 -9.24
N LYS A 81 12.62 -24.35 -9.58
CA LYS A 81 13.20 -23.54 -10.66
C LYS A 81 12.62 -23.97 -12.01
N PRO A 82 12.16 -23.05 -12.88
CA PRO A 82 11.73 -23.37 -14.24
C PRO A 82 12.89 -23.93 -15.08
N LYS A 83 12.56 -24.72 -16.11
CA LYS A 83 13.58 -25.26 -17.02
C LYS A 83 14.21 -24.13 -17.83
N ALA A 84 15.53 -24.18 -18.02
CA ALA A 84 16.26 -23.11 -18.71
C ALA A 84 15.80 -22.89 -20.16
N ALA A 85 15.44 -23.97 -20.86
CA ALA A 85 14.92 -23.92 -22.22
C ALA A 85 13.54 -23.23 -22.33
N GLU A 86 12.82 -23.08 -21.21
CA GLU A 86 11.47 -22.51 -21.14
C GLU A 86 11.47 -21.04 -20.67
N LEU A 87 12.63 -20.43 -20.40
CA LEU A 87 12.68 -19.09 -19.79
C LEU A 87 12.65 -17.93 -20.81
N GLY A 88 13.07 -18.15 -22.05
CA GLY A 88 13.18 -17.06 -23.03
C GLY A 88 14.26 -16.03 -22.66
N PRO A 89 14.19 -14.79 -23.20
CA PRO A 89 15.16 -13.73 -22.97
C PRO A 89 15.11 -13.23 -21.52
N LYS A 90 16.30 -12.99 -20.97
CA LYS A 90 16.49 -12.47 -19.61
C LYS A 90 16.61 -10.94 -19.62
N TYR A 91 15.89 -10.29 -18.73
CA TYR A 91 16.03 -8.86 -18.42
C TYR A 91 16.35 -8.69 -16.95
N THR A 92 17.50 -8.09 -16.63
CA THR A 92 17.90 -7.83 -15.25
C THR A 92 17.48 -6.41 -14.89
N VAL A 93 16.66 -6.31 -13.85
CA VAL A 93 16.10 -5.08 -13.30
C VAL A 93 16.77 -4.78 -11.96
N VAL A 94 17.33 -3.59 -11.83
CA VAL A 94 17.93 -3.09 -10.59
C VAL A 94 17.06 -1.94 -10.07
N VAL A 95 16.46 -2.15 -8.90
CA VAL A 95 15.64 -1.14 -8.21
C VAL A 95 16.54 -0.26 -7.34
N LEU A 96 16.41 1.04 -7.53
CA LEU A 96 17.17 2.08 -6.86
C LEU A 96 16.28 2.83 -5.86
N ALA A 97 16.89 3.29 -4.76
CA ALA A 97 16.32 4.32 -3.90
C ALA A 97 17.23 5.55 -3.97
N GLY A 98 16.78 6.61 -4.65
CA GLY A 98 17.69 7.60 -5.22
C GLY A 98 18.58 6.94 -6.27
N ASP A 99 19.88 7.21 -6.21
CA ASP A 99 20.89 6.56 -7.08
C ASP A 99 21.54 5.31 -6.47
N VAL A 100 21.05 4.86 -5.31
CA VAL A 100 21.64 3.70 -4.61
C VAL A 100 20.91 2.42 -4.99
N PRO A 101 21.59 1.42 -5.58
CA PRO A 101 20.99 0.13 -5.91
C PRO A 101 20.61 -0.64 -4.64
N LYS A 102 19.35 -1.05 -4.56
CA LYS A 102 18.80 -1.76 -3.39
C LYS A 102 18.47 -3.20 -3.70
N GLN A 103 17.88 -3.47 -4.86
CA GLN A 103 17.42 -4.81 -5.18
C GLN A 103 17.68 -5.14 -6.64
N THR A 104 17.93 -6.41 -6.92
CA THR A 104 18.10 -6.94 -8.28
C THR A 104 17.15 -8.11 -8.48
N TYR A 105 16.52 -8.13 -9.64
CA TYR A 105 15.62 -9.18 -10.10
C TYR A 105 15.92 -9.52 -11.56
N ASP A 106 15.82 -10.78 -11.92
CA ASP A 106 15.82 -11.21 -13.32
C ASP A 106 14.38 -11.52 -13.75
N LEU A 107 13.95 -10.90 -14.84
CA LEU A 107 12.64 -11.04 -15.44
C LEU A 107 12.73 -11.83 -16.72
N TYR A 108 11.73 -12.69 -16.92
CA TYR A 108 11.57 -13.56 -18.06
C TYR A 108 10.14 -13.40 -18.57
N PRO A 109 9.88 -12.37 -19.39
CA PRO A 109 8.53 -12.01 -19.80
C PRO A 109 7.89 -13.06 -20.70
N THR A 110 8.67 -13.73 -21.55
CA THR A 110 8.15 -14.71 -22.53
C THR A 110 8.43 -16.16 -22.13
N ALA A 111 8.53 -16.43 -20.84
CA ALA A 111 8.73 -17.79 -20.36
C ALA A 111 7.50 -18.67 -20.63
N THR A 112 7.74 -19.95 -20.95
CA THR A 112 6.68 -20.94 -21.18
C THR A 112 5.86 -21.15 -19.90
N GLY A 113 4.53 -21.13 -20.06
CA GLY A 113 3.61 -21.21 -18.92
C GLY A 113 3.51 -19.93 -18.10
N GLY A 114 3.89 -18.80 -18.68
CA GLY A 114 3.70 -17.44 -18.15
C GLY A 114 4.98 -16.80 -17.61
N PRO A 115 4.96 -15.48 -17.39
CA PRO A 115 6.14 -14.71 -16.99
C PRO A 115 6.78 -15.24 -15.70
N ARG A 116 8.12 -15.20 -15.64
CA ARG A 116 8.88 -15.63 -14.45
C ARG A 116 9.73 -14.50 -13.91
N ILE A 117 9.90 -14.51 -12.59
CA ILE A 117 10.78 -13.60 -11.87
C ILE A 117 11.72 -14.43 -11.02
N HIS A 118 13.01 -14.14 -11.11
CA HIS A 118 14.02 -14.71 -10.25
C HIS A 118 14.61 -13.59 -9.38
N ARG A 119 14.61 -13.80 -8.07
CA ARG A 119 15.35 -12.96 -7.14
C ARG A 119 16.66 -13.66 -6.79
N PRO A 120 17.82 -13.14 -7.22
CA PRO A 120 19.13 -13.70 -6.87
C PRO A 120 19.39 -13.63 -5.35
N ALA A 121 20.21 -14.56 -4.85
CA ALA A 121 20.65 -14.54 -3.45
C ALA A 121 21.59 -13.36 -3.13
N LYS A 122 22.38 -12.94 -4.12
CA LYS A 122 23.28 -11.79 -4.02
C LYS A 122 22.50 -10.53 -4.39
N GLN A 123 22.28 -9.66 -3.42
CA GLN A 123 21.63 -8.35 -3.60
C GLN A 123 22.68 -7.23 -3.53
N PRO A 124 22.49 -6.11 -4.24
CA PRO A 124 23.47 -5.03 -4.32
C PRO A 124 23.67 -4.31 -2.97
N ASP A 125 22.67 -4.35 -2.09
CA ASP A 125 22.76 -3.78 -0.74
C ASP A 125 23.47 -4.70 0.28
N GLY A 126 24.05 -5.81 -0.16
CA GLY A 126 24.81 -6.74 0.68
C GLY A 126 23.96 -7.61 1.59
N ARG A 127 22.62 -7.50 1.56
CA ARG A 127 21.75 -8.37 2.38
C ARG A 127 21.79 -9.80 1.87
N LYS A 128 21.89 -10.75 2.81
CA LYS A 128 21.75 -12.17 2.52
C LYS A 128 20.27 -12.49 2.35
N VAL A 129 19.87 -12.84 1.13
CA VAL A 129 18.51 -13.33 0.84
C VAL A 129 18.60 -14.70 0.19
N ASN A 130 17.56 -15.53 0.40
CA ASN A 130 17.46 -16.78 -0.34
C ASN A 130 17.07 -16.50 -1.78
N ALA A 131 17.76 -17.16 -2.71
CA ALA A 131 17.36 -17.18 -4.10
C ALA A 131 15.96 -17.78 -4.21
N ALA A 132 15.10 -17.14 -4.98
CA ALA A 132 13.71 -17.55 -5.10
C ALA A 132 13.17 -17.26 -6.51
N TRP A 133 12.27 -18.14 -6.94
CA TRP A 133 11.52 -18.02 -8.17
C TRP A 133 10.09 -17.63 -7.86
N PHE A 134 9.52 -16.80 -8.72
CA PHE A 134 8.16 -16.31 -8.59
C PHE A 134 7.45 -16.33 -9.94
N LEU A 135 6.14 -16.50 -9.88
CA LEU A 135 5.25 -16.19 -10.99
C LEU A 135 5.22 -14.68 -11.19
N GLY A 136 5.49 -14.24 -12.42
CA GLY A 136 5.34 -12.84 -12.83
C GLY A 136 3.89 -12.51 -13.18
N ARG A 137 3.59 -11.21 -13.27
CA ARG A 137 2.28 -10.75 -13.73
C ARG A 137 2.14 -10.95 -15.23
N ILE A 138 0.92 -11.19 -15.69
CA ILE A 138 0.62 -11.48 -17.10
C ILE A 138 1.01 -10.31 -18.02
N ASN A 139 0.82 -9.07 -17.58
CA ASN A 139 1.13 -7.85 -18.33
C ASN A 139 2.62 -7.44 -18.29
N MET A 140 3.52 -8.34 -17.90
CA MET A 140 4.93 -8.01 -17.73
C MET A 140 5.60 -7.60 -19.04
N SER A 141 5.32 -8.31 -20.15
CA SER A 141 5.98 -8.01 -21.43
C SER A 141 5.53 -6.64 -21.94
N GLU A 142 4.24 -6.32 -21.81
CA GLU A 142 3.72 -5.00 -22.18
C GLU A 142 4.31 -3.90 -21.29
N THR A 143 4.39 -4.11 -19.98
CA THR A 143 5.00 -3.14 -19.05
C THR A 143 6.46 -2.84 -19.40
N LEU A 144 7.24 -3.86 -19.75
CA LEU A 144 8.62 -3.68 -20.16
C LEU A 144 8.71 -2.99 -21.54
N ARG A 145 7.79 -3.30 -22.45
CA ARG A 145 7.73 -2.68 -23.78
C ARG A 145 7.41 -1.20 -23.71
N THR A 146 6.39 -0.81 -22.93
CA THR A 146 6.02 0.61 -22.73
C THR A 146 7.12 1.39 -22.02
N ALA A 147 7.88 0.73 -21.14
CA ALA A 147 9.06 1.30 -20.50
C ALA A 147 10.25 1.54 -21.47
N GLY A 148 10.23 0.93 -22.66
CA GLY A 148 11.25 1.12 -23.70
C GLY A 148 12.12 -0.11 -23.99
N VAL A 149 11.80 -1.28 -23.42
CA VAL A 149 12.51 -2.53 -23.74
C VAL A 149 12.07 -3.04 -25.13
N PRO A 150 13.00 -3.37 -26.04
CA PRO A 150 12.69 -3.84 -27.38
C PRO A 150 12.22 -5.31 -27.36
N LEU A 151 10.97 -5.51 -26.94
CA LEU A 151 10.28 -6.80 -26.95
C LEU A 151 9.36 -6.90 -28.17
N GLU A 152 9.31 -8.09 -28.77
CA GLU A 152 8.40 -8.36 -29.87
C GLU A 152 6.93 -8.17 -29.42
N ARG A 153 6.12 -7.61 -30.31
CA ARG A 153 4.70 -7.34 -30.04
C ARG A 153 3.90 -8.63 -30.11
N THR A 154 3.84 -9.33 -28.98
CA THR A 154 2.85 -10.39 -28.78
C THR A 154 1.55 -9.76 -28.28
N ILE A 155 0.43 -10.13 -28.91
CA ILE A 155 -0.92 -9.76 -28.45
C ILE A 155 -1.18 -10.54 -27.16
N GLU A 156 -0.83 -9.95 -26.02
CA GLU A 156 -1.28 -10.45 -24.72
C GLU A 156 -2.75 -10.07 -24.58
N ALA A 157 -3.62 -11.08 -24.54
CA ALA A 157 -5.07 -10.90 -24.45
C ALA A 157 -5.48 -10.40 -23.05
N ILE A 158 -5.14 -9.16 -22.73
CA ILE A 158 -5.83 -8.33 -21.74
C ILE A 158 -5.92 -6.93 -22.34
N SER A 159 -6.84 -6.76 -23.31
CA SER A 159 -7.42 -5.44 -23.59
C SER A 159 -8.32 -5.07 -22.40
N GLY A 160 -7.74 -4.49 -21.35
CA GLY A 160 -8.52 -4.05 -20.19
C GLY A 160 -7.69 -3.74 -18.95
N GLY A 161 -7.23 -2.49 -18.84
CA GLY A 161 -6.56 -1.92 -17.66
C GLY A 161 -5.09 -1.59 -17.96
N THR A 162 -4.64 -0.34 -18.05
CA THR A 162 -5.16 0.94 -17.51
C THR A 162 -4.71 2.06 -18.46
N GLY A 163 -5.64 2.92 -18.90
CA GLY A 163 -5.30 4.31 -19.30
C GLY A 163 -4.98 4.62 -20.77
N GLY A 164 -5.56 3.93 -21.76
CA GLY A 164 -5.31 4.19 -23.19
C GLY A 164 -6.55 4.53 -24.02
N GLY A 165 -7.56 5.17 -23.43
CA GLY A 165 -8.75 5.66 -24.15
C GLY A 165 -8.65 7.15 -24.38
N GLU A 166 -8.61 7.56 -25.65
CA GLU A 166 -8.80 8.94 -26.11
C GLU A 166 -10.01 9.59 -25.38
N ARG A 167 -9.80 10.82 -24.88
CA ARG A 167 -10.69 11.56 -23.99
C ARG A 167 -12.10 11.78 -24.55
N ILE A 168 -13.12 11.46 -23.75
CA ILE A 168 -14.19 12.41 -23.36
C ILE A 168 -14.54 12.09 -21.89
N ILE A 169 -13.77 12.63 -20.95
CA ILE A 169 -14.26 12.81 -19.58
C ILE A 169 -14.72 14.27 -19.54
N PRO A 170 -16.02 14.58 -19.40
CA PRO A 170 -16.45 15.95 -19.17
C PRO A 170 -15.73 16.47 -17.93
N GLU A 171 -15.19 17.68 -18.04
CA GLU A 171 -14.16 18.29 -17.19
C GLU A 171 -14.53 18.51 -15.70
N ASP A 172 -15.61 17.91 -15.19
CA ASP A 172 -16.27 18.29 -13.93
C ASP A 172 -16.32 17.21 -12.83
N ALA A 173 -15.67 16.07 -12.99
CA ALA A 173 -15.76 15.01 -11.97
C ALA A 173 -14.42 14.31 -11.73
N LEU A 174 -13.57 14.88 -10.88
CA LEU A 174 -12.61 14.14 -10.05
C LEU A 174 -12.02 15.13 -9.03
N ASN A 175 -12.73 15.32 -7.91
CA ASN A 175 -12.18 15.99 -6.74
C ASN A 175 -11.79 14.91 -5.70
N PRO A 176 -10.58 14.32 -5.77
CA PRO A 176 -10.17 13.19 -4.93
C PRO A 176 -10.14 13.49 -3.42
N ALA A 177 -10.31 14.75 -3.03
CA ALA A 177 -10.48 15.14 -1.63
C ALA A 177 -11.90 14.85 -1.09
N GLN A 178 -12.93 14.75 -1.94
CA GLN A 178 -14.29 14.46 -1.49
C GLN A 178 -14.50 12.97 -1.20
N ASP A 179 -14.03 12.07 -2.07
CA ASP A 179 -14.17 10.61 -1.89
C ASP A 179 -13.45 10.05 -0.66
N ILE A 180 -12.27 10.60 -0.32
CA ILE A 180 -11.53 10.19 0.88
C ILE A 180 -12.28 10.62 2.14
N ASN A 181 -12.89 11.82 2.14
CA ASN A 181 -13.66 12.29 3.29
C ASN A 181 -14.96 11.50 3.50
N GLU A 182 -15.57 11.01 2.43
CA GLU A 182 -16.80 10.20 2.51
C GLU A 182 -16.53 8.80 3.08
N ALA A 183 -15.47 8.12 2.60
CA ALA A 183 -15.05 6.82 3.14
C ALA A 183 -14.59 6.88 4.62
N PHE A 184 -13.89 7.96 5.01
CA PHE A 184 -13.53 8.18 6.42
C PHE A 184 -14.73 8.56 7.28
N GLY A 185 -15.75 9.23 6.70
CA GLY A 185 -17.01 9.54 7.37
C GLY A 185 -17.81 8.30 7.74
N GLU A 186 -17.91 7.33 6.82
CA GLU A 186 -18.59 6.06 7.09
C GLU A 186 -17.86 5.20 8.13
N LEU A 187 -16.52 5.11 8.05
CA LEU A 187 -15.73 4.38 9.04
C LEU A 187 -15.84 5.02 10.44
N ARG A 188 -15.82 6.35 10.51
CA ARG A 188 -16.04 7.10 11.76
C ARG A 188 -17.45 6.88 12.30
N ARG A 189 -18.46 6.84 11.44
CA ARG A 189 -19.86 6.60 11.85
C ARG A 189 -20.05 5.20 12.44
N LEU A 190 -19.48 4.17 11.82
CA LEU A 190 -19.53 2.80 12.34
C LEU A 190 -18.76 2.67 13.67
N LEU A 191 -17.61 3.32 13.79
CA LEU A 191 -16.79 3.28 15.01
C LEU A 191 -17.45 4.06 16.16
N LEU A 192 -18.04 5.23 15.88
CA LEU A 192 -18.81 6.01 16.85
C LEU A 192 -20.09 5.29 17.29
N LEU A 193 -20.77 4.59 16.38
CA LEU A 193 -21.94 3.78 16.73
C LEU A 193 -21.58 2.66 17.70
N ASN A 194 -20.48 1.94 17.45
CA ASN A 194 -20.00 0.89 18.35
C ASN A 194 -19.63 1.44 19.74
N ILE A 195 -18.95 2.59 19.81
CA ILE A 195 -18.62 3.25 21.07
C ILE A 195 -19.89 3.72 21.81
N ALA A 196 -20.86 4.29 21.09
CA ALA A 196 -22.13 4.73 21.68
C ALA A 196 -22.90 3.55 22.30
N VAL A 197 -22.99 2.42 21.60
CA VAL A 197 -23.61 1.20 22.11
C VAL A 197 -22.90 0.70 23.36
N MET A 198 -21.56 0.68 23.36
CA MET A 198 -20.77 0.27 24.53
C MET A 198 -21.03 1.17 25.75
N LEU A 199 -21.13 2.49 25.54
CA LEU A 199 -21.43 3.44 26.62
C LEU A 199 -22.84 3.24 27.17
N VAL A 200 -23.85 3.04 26.31
CA VAL A 200 -25.23 2.77 26.76
C VAL A 200 -25.30 1.49 27.60
N ILE A 201 -24.64 0.41 27.16
CA ILE A 201 -24.60 -0.85 27.92
C ILE A 201 -23.93 -0.62 29.28
N THR A 202 -22.80 0.08 29.30
CA THR A 202 -22.03 0.35 30.52
C THR A 202 -22.82 1.21 31.51
N PHE A 203 -23.48 2.27 31.03
CA PHE A 203 -24.33 3.12 31.86
C PHE A 203 -25.60 2.39 32.33
N GLY A 204 -26.18 1.52 31.49
CA GLY A 204 -27.32 0.67 31.87
C GLY A 204 -26.95 -0.28 33.01
N LEU A 205 -25.83 -0.99 32.88
CA LEU A 205 -25.29 -1.87 33.93
C LEU A 205 -24.97 -1.11 35.22
N ALA A 206 -24.30 0.04 35.10
CA ALA A 206 -23.99 0.89 36.25
C ALA A 206 -25.27 1.41 36.94
N GLY A 207 -26.29 1.80 36.18
CA GLY A 207 -27.58 2.26 36.69
C GLY A 207 -28.35 1.16 37.44
N ILE A 208 -28.39 -0.05 36.87
CA ILE A 208 -29.01 -1.22 37.51
C ILE A 208 -28.27 -1.57 38.80
N ALA A 209 -26.93 -1.60 38.78
CA ALA A 209 -26.13 -1.86 39.98
C ALA A 209 -26.37 -0.81 41.08
N LEU A 210 -26.55 0.47 40.71
CA LEU A 210 -26.82 1.55 41.66
C LEU A 210 -28.24 1.47 42.24
N LEU A 211 -29.23 1.04 41.44
CA LEU A 211 -30.59 0.77 41.88
C LEU A 211 -30.65 -0.41 42.86
N ILE A 212 -29.97 -1.52 42.54
CA ILE A 212 -29.86 -2.68 43.43
C ILE A 212 -29.21 -2.25 44.76
N ARG A 213 -28.10 -1.52 44.71
CA ARG A 213 -27.40 -1.01 45.90
C ARG A 213 -28.27 -0.10 46.78
N ARG A 214 -29.18 0.67 46.17
CA ARG A 214 -30.14 1.51 46.91
C ARG A 214 -31.29 0.72 47.52
N ARG A 215 -31.69 -0.41 46.92
CA ARG A 215 -32.78 -1.26 47.40
C ARG A 215 -32.36 -2.17 48.56
N THR A 216 -31.07 -2.51 48.64
CA THR A 216 -30.48 -3.33 49.73
C THR A 216 -30.01 -2.51 50.93
N ARG A 217 -30.36 -1.22 51.03
CA ARG A 217 -30.10 -0.36 52.19
C ARG A 217 -31.38 0.20 52.75
#